data_AF-A0A3M7H8W4-F1
#
_entry.id   AF-A0A3M7H8W4-F1
#
_cell.length_a   1.000
_cell.length_b   1.000
_cell.length_c   1.000
_cell.angle_alpha   90.00
_cell.angle_beta   90.00
_cell.angle_gamma   90.00
#
_symmetry.space_group_name_H-M   'P 1'
#
loop_
_entity.id
_entity.type
_entity.pdbx_description
1 polymer ?
#
loop_
_entity_poly.entity_id
_entity_poly.type
_entity_poly.pdbx_seq_one_letter_code
_entity_poly.pdbx_strand_id
1 'polypeptide(L)'
;MAGESGGGESGGSGGRFLQYHEPTIVEILIIISFFTFLWLAEYVSSKVIRAGIIGPIAIGIIYGKPLANILERTWQETFLYLGYIGLILIIFEGGLTARMDLLKANFSLSVCAAATGVILPIAFSYLLLYLGYGYGAVESFIIGAALSATSLGTTFAVISGASKNVDLSQTRVGAVLVSAAVIDDVTGLVMSSVIHDLGDLAGDSSVNLGWLIGRPILASALMAILTPVLSKWVLAPFFRKFIERRFAQFDHISNIVLMILVLCAFISIAAYAGTSILFGAFLAGSFLTYLPSKHPEGPFVVLSREEGENQKHKSPTFVHTFEAYCLDFQKFVLEPLFFASIGFAIPFLDLWTGSAIWHGVVYTLLMLLSKFFVGVWIPIWAAVKRPRKPEEEKAIQREKEAEADGGENGNGNGNGPARPNIRRVQSTVKGVDSPTQAAGGGSWPGLLLGAAMVARGEIGLLIVEIGYNNTPYVTSAGFLTAIWAILLNTIIGPIVVGIVVSYRGDSIGKGAWGLVPGPQADLEETRHENGD
;
A
#
# COMPACT_ATOMS: atom_id res chain seq x y z
N MET A 1 56.56 -27.23 31.14
CA MET A 1 56.54 -26.94 29.69
C MET A 1 55.07 -26.86 29.31
N ALA A 2 54.40 -25.74 29.60
CA ALA A 2 54.22 -24.56 28.73
C ALA A 2 53.29 -24.90 27.54
N GLY A 3 52.07 -24.38 27.44
CA GLY A 3 51.37 -23.43 28.30
C GLY A 3 49.88 -23.36 27.95
N GLU A 4 49.10 -23.01 28.98
CA GLU A 4 47.72 -22.53 28.92
C GLU A 4 47.69 -21.08 29.43
N SER A 5 46.63 -20.38 29.05
CA SER A 5 46.11 -19.11 29.59
C SER A 5 46.71 -17.80 29.08
N GLY A 6 45.81 -16.89 28.68
CA GLY A 6 46.13 -15.49 28.42
C GLY A 6 45.18 -14.82 27.43
N GLY A 7 43.88 -14.79 27.72
CA GLY A 7 42.98 -13.81 27.11
C GLY A 7 43.44 -12.40 27.50
N GLY A 8 43.68 -11.57 26.49
CA GLY A 8 44.02 -10.16 26.62
C GLY A 8 43.32 -9.40 25.51
N GLU A 9 42.41 -8.53 25.92
CA GLU A 9 41.65 -7.58 25.12
C GLU A 9 42.52 -6.90 24.04
N SER A 10 42.23 -7.15 22.76
CA SER A 10 42.64 -6.26 21.68
C SER A 10 41.56 -5.20 21.46
N GLY A 11 41.41 -4.34 22.47
CA GLY A 11 40.80 -3.03 22.28
C GLY A 11 41.63 -2.19 21.31
N GLY A 12 41.02 -1.83 20.19
CA GLY A 12 41.31 -0.57 19.48
C GLY A 12 42.65 -0.46 18.74
N SER A 13 42.85 -1.27 17.70
CA SER A 13 43.62 -0.78 16.55
C SER A 13 42.67 -0.06 15.61
N GLY A 14 42.74 1.27 15.58
CA GLY A 14 42.02 2.14 14.66
C GLY A 14 42.48 1.92 13.21
N GLY A 15 42.08 0.80 12.61
CA GLY A 15 42.18 0.59 11.18
C GLY A 15 41.30 1.60 10.46
N ARG A 16 41.87 2.41 9.57
CA ARG A 16 41.13 3.37 8.72
C ARG A 16 40.19 2.68 7.70
N PHE A 17 40.14 1.35 7.72
CA PHE A 17 39.41 0.50 6.79
C PHE A 17 39.10 -0.86 7.46
N LEU A 18 38.05 -1.53 6.99
CA LEU A 18 37.66 -2.88 7.44
C LEU A 18 38.67 -3.91 6.93
N GLN A 19 39.27 -4.71 7.83
CA GLN A 19 40.20 -5.76 7.42
C GLN A 19 39.44 -6.91 6.77
N TYR A 20 39.90 -7.31 5.58
CA TYR A 20 39.31 -8.43 4.85
C TYR A 20 39.71 -9.74 5.55
N HIS A 21 38.73 -10.39 6.15
CA HIS A 21 38.85 -11.75 6.67
C HIS A 21 37.94 -12.65 5.83
N GLU A 22 38.47 -13.78 5.38
CA GLU A 22 37.68 -14.76 4.66
C GLU A 22 36.60 -15.32 5.60
N PRO A 23 35.32 -15.31 5.20
CA PRO A 23 34.26 -15.87 6.02
C PRO A 23 34.47 -17.38 6.16
N THR A 24 34.06 -17.92 7.29
CA THR A 24 34.18 -19.35 7.53
C THR A 24 33.26 -20.14 6.60
N ILE A 25 33.63 -21.39 6.30
CA ILE A 25 32.82 -22.26 5.45
C ILE A 25 31.40 -22.45 6.02
N VAL A 26 31.25 -22.44 7.34
CA VAL A 26 29.97 -22.60 8.02
C VAL A 26 29.07 -21.39 7.75
N GLU A 27 29.59 -20.17 7.88
CA GLU A 27 28.84 -18.93 7.59
C GLU A 27 28.40 -18.87 6.13
N ILE A 28 29.29 -19.22 5.19
CA ILE A 28 28.97 -19.27 3.76
C ILE A 28 27.82 -20.26 3.51
N LEU A 29 27.91 -21.47 4.06
CA LEU A 29 26.88 -22.49 3.88
C LEU A 29 25.55 -22.08 4.52
N ILE A 30 25.59 -21.40 5.68
CA ILE A 30 24.39 -20.86 6.33
C ILE A 30 23.71 -19.85 5.40
N ILE A 31 24.45 -18.87 4.85
CA ILE A 31 23.89 -17.85 3.96
C ILE A 31 23.36 -18.47 2.67
N ILE A 32 24.10 -19.38 2.03
CA ILE A 32 23.65 -20.08 0.83
C ILE A 32 22.36 -20.87 1.12
N SER A 33 22.33 -21.59 2.24
CA SER A 33 21.13 -22.36 2.63
C SER A 33 19.94 -21.44 2.90
N PHE A 34 20.16 -20.32 3.58
CA PHE A 34 19.13 -19.34 3.91
C PHE A 34 18.45 -18.80 2.64
N PHE A 35 19.21 -18.29 1.68
CA PHE A 35 18.64 -17.81 0.41
C PHE A 35 17.98 -18.93 -0.41
N THR A 36 18.57 -20.13 -0.41
CA THR A 36 17.99 -21.29 -1.11
C THR A 36 16.62 -21.65 -0.53
N PHE A 37 16.50 -21.69 0.81
CA PHE A 37 15.25 -22.02 1.47
C PHE A 37 14.23 -20.89 1.42
N LEU A 38 14.64 -19.61 1.42
CA LEU A 38 13.74 -18.49 1.17
C LEU A 38 13.03 -18.65 -0.18
N TRP A 39 13.82 -18.84 -1.24
CA TRP A 39 13.31 -19.05 -2.60
C TRP A 39 12.41 -20.29 -2.68
N LEU A 40 12.87 -21.43 -2.13
CA LEU A 40 12.10 -22.67 -2.14
C LEU A 40 10.78 -22.54 -1.38
N ALA A 41 10.80 -21.91 -0.20
CA ALA A 41 9.62 -21.72 0.62
C ALA A 41 8.61 -20.78 -0.03
N GLU A 42 9.07 -19.71 -0.68
CA GLU A 42 8.21 -18.81 -1.47
C GLU A 42 7.55 -19.57 -2.64
N TYR A 43 8.33 -20.37 -3.38
CA TYR A 43 7.81 -21.19 -4.47
C TYR A 43 6.76 -22.21 -3.97
N VAL A 44 7.05 -22.92 -2.88
CA VAL A 44 6.12 -23.91 -2.32
C VAL A 44 4.86 -23.24 -1.78
N SER A 45 4.98 -22.16 -1.02
CA SER A 45 3.84 -21.45 -0.42
C SER A 45 2.95 -20.76 -1.47
N SER A 46 3.53 -20.17 -2.51
CA SER A 46 2.78 -19.63 -3.64
C SER A 46 2.00 -20.73 -4.40
N LYS A 47 2.58 -21.93 -4.54
CA LYS A 47 1.93 -23.05 -5.23
C LYS A 47 0.82 -23.71 -4.39
N VAL A 48 1.07 -23.93 -3.11
CA VAL A 48 0.18 -24.70 -2.22
C VAL A 48 -0.91 -23.80 -1.61
N ILE A 49 -0.51 -22.64 -1.09
CA ILE A 49 -1.35 -21.78 -0.26
C ILE A 49 -1.88 -20.55 -1.04
N ARG A 50 -1.35 -20.30 -2.26
CA ARG A 50 -1.63 -19.08 -3.06
C ARG A 50 -1.23 -17.78 -2.36
N ALA A 51 -0.32 -17.87 -1.39
CA ALA A 51 0.25 -16.74 -0.68
C ALA A 51 1.76 -16.98 -0.49
N GLY A 52 2.56 -16.44 -1.42
CA GLY A 52 4.02 -16.64 -1.44
C GLY A 52 4.74 -16.06 -0.21
N ILE A 53 4.17 -15.02 0.40
CA ILE A 53 4.79 -14.30 1.53
C ILE A 53 4.92 -15.15 2.81
N ILE A 54 4.14 -16.23 2.94
CA ILE A 54 4.15 -17.10 4.13
C ILE A 54 5.46 -17.90 4.21
N GLY A 55 6.00 -18.33 3.07
CA GLY A 55 7.24 -19.11 3.02
C GLY A 55 8.42 -18.37 3.66
N PRO A 56 8.77 -17.15 3.19
CA PRO A 56 9.83 -16.36 3.78
C PRO A 56 9.65 -16.05 5.27
N ILE A 57 8.42 -15.76 5.74
CA ILE A 57 8.15 -15.56 7.19
C ILE A 57 8.53 -16.81 7.98
N ALA A 58 8.12 -18.00 7.52
CA ALA A 58 8.43 -19.25 8.19
C ALA A 58 9.94 -19.53 8.24
N ILE A 59 10.66 -19.28 7.15
CA ILE A 59 12.12 -19.40 7.11
C ILE A 59 12.78 -18.41 8.07
N GLY A 60 12.27 -17.18 8.14
CA GLY A 60 12.70 -16.19 9.12
C GLY A 60 12.60 -16.71 10.56
N ILE A 61 11.44 -17.26 10.94
CA ILE A 61 11.23 -17.84 12.26
C ILE A 61 12.20 -19.00 12.54
N ILE A 62 12.42 -19.88 11.57
CA ILE A 62 13.30 -21.05 11.70
C ILE A 62 14.77 -20.64 11.86
N TYR A 63 15.29 -19.80 10.96
CA TYR A 63 16.71 -19.43 10.91
C TYR A 63 17.09 -18.38 11.96
N GLY A 64 16.14 -17.52 12.35
CA GLY A 64 16.35 -16.47 13.33
C GLY A 64 16.54 -16.99 14.75
N LYS A 65 16.78 -16.05 15.67
CA LYS A 65 16.90 -16.32 17.11
C LYS A 65 15.71 -17.08 17.72
N PRO A 66 14.43 -16.88 17.29
CA PRO A 66 13.29 -17.49 17.97
C PRO A 66 13.29 -19.03 18.01
N LEU A 67 13.88 -19.72 17.03
CA LEU A 67 13.91 -21.19 17.00
C LEU A 67 15.33 -21.75 16.99
N ALA A 68 15.97 -21.79 15.83
CA ALA A 68 17.22 -22.52 15.67
C ALA A 68 18.45 -21.62 15.87
N ASN A 69 18.28 -20.28 15.81
CA ASN A 69 19.35 -19.29 15.95
C ASN A 69 20.58 -19.63 15.08
N ILE A 70 20.31 -20.10 13.86
CA ILE A 70 21.32 -20.54 12.89
C ILE A 70 21.98 -19.32 12.25
N LEU A 71 21.18 -18.30 11.92
CA LEU A 71 21.66 -17.07 11.33
C LEU A 71 22.18 -16.13 12.42
N GLU A 72 23.39 -15.61 12.27
CA GLU A 72 23.97 -14.69 13.25
C GLU A 72 23.16 -13.38 13.36
N ARG A 73 23.17 -12.75 14.53
CA ARG A 73 22.44 -11.49 14.77
C ARG A 73 22.82 -10.38 13.79
N THR A 74 24.10 -10.24 13.47
CA THR A 74 24.59 -9.25 12.51
C THR A 74 23.93 -9.38 11.14
N TRP A 75 23.71 -10.63 10.68
CA TRP A 75 22.99 -10.92 9.44
C TRP A 75 21.49 -10.67 9.57
N GLN A 76 20.86 -11.05 10.70
CA GLN A 76 19.45 -10.76 10.96
C GLN A 76 19.17 -9.25 10.89
N GLU A 77 20.00 -8.43 11.55
CA GLU A 77 19.90 -6.97 11.53
C GLU A 77 20.14 -6.40 10.11
N THR A 78 21.16 -6.89 9.40
CA THR A 78 21.44 -6.47 8.02
C THR A 78 20.26 -6.76 7.09
N PHE A 79 19.69 -7.98 7.17
CA PHE A 79 18.54 -8.38 6.36
C PHE A 79 17.26 -7.66 6.75
N LEU A 80 17.11 -7.25 8.02
CA LEU A 80 16.03 -6.37 8.45
C LEU A 80 16.11 -5.02 7.72
N TYR A 81 17.28 -4.37 7.70
CA TYR A 81 17.43 -3.09 6.98
C TYR A 81 17.24 -3.22 5.47
N LEU A 82 17.80 -4.28 4.85
CA LEU A 82 17.58 -4.55 3.42
C LEU A 82 16.11 -4.82 3.11
N GLY A 83 15.43 -5.60 3.95
CA GLY A 83 14.01 -5.85 3.84
C GLY A 83 13.19 -4.57 3.98
N TYR A 84 13.55 -3.67 4.89
CA TYR A 84 12.87 -2.39 5.04
C TYR A 84 13.04 -1.48 3.81
N ILE A 85 14.20 -1.50 3.15
CA ILE A 85 14.38 -0.88 1.83
C ILE A 85 13.46 -1.53 0.80
N GLY A 86 13.34 -2.86 0.82
CA GLY A 86 12.37 -3.60 0.01
C GLY A 86 10.94 -3.11 0.19
N LEU A 87 10.51 -2.93 1.44
CA LEU A 87 9.19 -2.40 1.75
C LEU A 87 8.99 -0.98 1.19
N ILE A 88 9.99 -0.10 1.33
CA ILE A 88 9.97 1.25 0.76
C ILE A 88 9.77 1.20 -0.76
N LEU A 89 10.49 0.29 -1.44
CA LEU A 89 10.40 0.14 -2.89
C LEU A 89 9.05 -0.45 -3.35
N ILE A 90 8.46 -1.42 -2.62
CA ILE A 90 7.09 -1.92 -2.89
C ILE A 90 6.08 -0.77 -2.84
N ILE A 91 6.18 0.09 -1.83
CA ILE A 91 5.24 1.19 -1.64
C ILE A 91 5.48 2.31 -2.65
N PHE A 92 6.75 2.57 -3.00
CA PHE A 92 7.11 3.48 -4.07
C PHE A 92 6.59 3.02 -5.44
N GLU A 93 6.74 1.73 -5.77
CA GLU A 93 6.15 1.10 -6.96
C GLU A 93 4.63 1.26 -6.97
N GLY A 94 3.97 0.96 -5.84
CA GLY A 94 2.53 1.20 -5.67
C GLY A 94 2.14 2.67 -5.89
N GLY A 95 3.00 3.62 -5.52
CA GLY A 95 2.83 5.04 -5.81
C GLY A 95 3.00 5.39 -7.29
N LEU A 96 3.92 4.74 -8.01
CA LEU A 96 4.12 4.94 -9.45
C LEU A 96 2.94 4.46 -10.28
N THR A 97 2.32 3.35 -9.88
CA THR A 97 1.18 2.71 -10.57
C THR A 97 -0.18 3.26 -10.09
N ALA A 98 -0.24 3.93 -8.94
CA ALA A 98 -1.48 4.43 -8.37
C ALA A 98 -2.23 5.44 -9.26
N ARG A 99 -3.51 5.17 -9.48
CA ARG A 99 -4.42 6.04 -10.22
C ARG A 99 -4.99 7.18 -9.37
N MET A 100 -4.31 8.31 -9.42
CA MET A 100 -4.65 9.48 -8.61
C MET A 100 -6.04 10.08 -8.91
N ASP A 101 -6.60 9.83 -10.09
CA ASP A 101 -7.98 10.17 -10.45
C ASP A 101 -8.99 9.32 -9.67
N LEU A 102 -8.75 8.01 -9.56
CA LEU A 102 -9.61 7.09 -8.82
C LEU A 102 -9.50 7.28 -7.32
N LEU A 103 -8.31 7.56 -6.79
CA LEU A 103 -8.11 7.88 -5.37
C LEU A 103 -8.95 9.09 -4.96
N LYS A 104 -8.89 10.18 -5.75
CA LYS A 104 -9.67 11.40 -5.50
C LYS A 104 -11.18 11.17 -5.62
N ALA A 105 -11.61 10.42 -6.63
CA ALA A 105 -13.03 10.15 -6.86
C ALA A 105 -13.69 9.33 -5.74
N ASN A 106 -12.91 8.48 -5.06
CA ASN A 106 -13.39 7.58 -4.00
C ASN A 106 -12.92 7.99 -2.59
N PHE A 107 -12.29 9.16 -2.44
CA PHE A 107 -11.67 9.60 -1.18
C PHE A 107 -12.62 9.52 0.03
N SER A 108 -13.87 10.00 -0.10
CA SER A 108 -14.83 9.97 1.01
C SER A 108 -15.14 8.54 1.48
N LEU A 109 -15.25 7.60 0.54
CA LEU A 109 -15.48 6.20 0.84
C LEU A 109 -14.26 5.58 1.54
N SER A 110 -13.06 5.94 1.08
CA SER A 110 -11.80 5.51 1.68
C SER A 110 -11.63 6.04 3.11
N VAL A 111 -12.05 7.27 3.39
CA VAL A 111 -12.06 7.83 4.75
C VAL A 111 -13.01 7.06 5.67
N CYS A 112 -14.23 6.76 5.21
CA CYS A 112 -15.15 5.93 5.97
C CYS A 112 -14.59 4.53 6.23
N ALA A 113 -13.98 3.92 5.21
CA ALA A 113 -13.35 2.60 5.30
C ALA A 113 -12.19 2.61 6.32
N ALA A 114 -11.26 3.56 6.22
CA ALA A 114 -10.15 3.73 7.16
C ALA A 114 -10.65 4.01 8.59
N ALA A 115 -11.61 4.92 8.77
CA ALA A 115 -12.19 5.21 10.08
C ALA A 115 -12.80 3.97 10.73
N THR A 116 -13.59 3.18 9.98
CA THR A 116 -14.08 1.89 10.49
C THR A 116 -12.96 0.88 10.72
N GLY A 117 -11.94 0.89 9.86
CA GLY A 117 -10.76 0.05 9.95
C GLY A 117 -9.89 0.36 11.17
N VAL A 118 -10.05 1.53 11.80
CA VAL A 118 -9.36 1.91 13.04
C VAL A 118 -10.26 1.74 14.26
N ILE A 119 -11.46 2.31 14.21
CA ILE A 119 -12.36 2.37 15.36
C ILE A 119 -12.87 0.97 15.74
N LEU A 120 -13.24 0.13 14.77
CA LEU A 120 -13.80 -1.19 15.08
C LEU A 120 -12.79 -2.14 15.72
N PRO A 121 -11.54 -2.31 15.22
CA PRO A 121 -10.55 -3.10 15.92
C PRO A 121 -10.37 -2.65 17.36
N ILE A 122 -10.18 -1.34 17.61
CA ILE A 122 -10.00 -0.80 18.96
C ILE A 122 -11.21 -1.11 19.85
N ALA A 123 -12.43 -0.86 19.36
CA ALA A 123 -13.66 -1.14 20.10
C ALA A 123 -13.80 -2.63 20.46
N PHE A 124 -13.46 -3.51 19.52
CA PHE A 124 -13.49 -4.96 19.73
C PHE A 124 -12.38 -5.43 20.67
N SER A 125 -11.21 -4.79 20.66
CA SER A 125 -10.15 -5.03 21.62
C SER A 125 -10.60 -4.68 23.04
N TYR A 126 -11.29 -3.56 23.25
CA TYR A 126 -11.89 -3.25 24.55
C TYR A 126 -12.96 -4.27 24.95
N LEU A 127 -13.80 -4.71 24.01
CA LEU A 127 -14.83 -5.71 24.30
C LEU A 127 -14.23 -7.05 24.74
N LEU A 128 -13.17 -7.53 24.08
CA LEU A 128 -12.60 -8.85 24.39
C LEU A 128 -11.48 -8.79 25.43
N LEU A 129 -10.50 -7.91 25.26
CA LEU A 129 -9.32 -7.88 26.12
C LEU A 129 -9.65 -7.29 27.49
N TYR A 130 -10.33 -6.13 27.53
CA TYR A 130 -10.67 -5.48 28.81
C TYR A 130 -11.84 -6.20 29.51
N LEU A 131 -12.98 -6.39 28.83
CA LEU A 131 -14.16 -6.99 29.48
C LEU A 131 -14.13 -8.53 29.53
N GLY A 132 -13.50 -9.19 28.55
CA GLY A 132 -13.46 -10.65 28.47
C GLY A 132 -12.28 -11.26 29.23
N TYR A 133 -11.05 -10.83 28.91
CA TYR A 133 -9.82 -11.38 29.49
C TYR A 133 -9.33 -10.63 30.75
N GLY A 134 -9.91 -9.47 31.04
CA GLY A 134 -9.54 -8.67 32.20
C GLY A 134 -8.19 -7.94 32.07
N TYR A 135 -7.73 -7.68 30.85
CA TYR A 135 -6.51 -6.91 30.58
C TYR A 135 -6.71 -5.42 30.90
N GLY A 136 -5.62 -4.66 31.02
CA GLY A 136 -5.70 -3.23 31.31
C GLY A 136 -6.43 -2.44 30.21
N ALA A 137 -7.03 -1.30 30.55
CA ALA A 137 -7.68 -0.43 29.55
C ALA A 137 -6.65 0.15 28.56
N VAL A 138 -5.53 0.66 29.07
CA VAL A 138 -4.42 1.19 28.26
C VAL A 138 -3.76 0.07 27.44
N GLU A 139 -3.57 -1.11 28.04
CA GLU A 139 -3.09 -2.30 27.35
C GLU A 139 -4.00 -2.69 26.18
N SER A 140 -5.31 -2.71 26.41
CA SER A 140 -6.31 -3.04 25.37
C SER A 140 -6.32 -2.01 24.24
N PHE A 141 -6.11 -0.72 24.56
CA PHE A 141 -5.93 0.32 23.55
C PHE A 141 -4.67 0.12 22.72
N ILE A 142 -3.52 -0.14 23.35
CA ILE A 142 -2.24 -0.37 22.65
C ILE A 142 -2.35 -1.58 21.71
N ILE A 143 -2.89 -2.69 22.22
CA ILE A 143 -3.08 -3.91 21.43
C ILE A 143 -4.11 -3.70 20.32
N GLY A 144 -5.19 -2.96 20.57
CA GLY A 144 -6.17 -2.60 19.54
C GLY A 144 -5.61 -1.66 18.47
N ALA A 145 -4.78 -0.70 18.86
CA ALA A 145 -4.08 0.21 17.96
C ALA A 145 -3.10 -0.55 17.05
N ALA A 146 -2.31 -1.47 17.61
CA ALA A 146 -1.43 -2.37 16.85
C ALA A 146 -2.21 -3.18 15.80
N LEU A 147 -3.36 -3.75 16.18
CA LEU A 147 -4.22 -4.53 15.29
C LEU A 147 -5.13 -3.66 14.40
N SER A 148 -5.09 -2.34 14.53
CA SER A 148 -5.78 -1.43 13.61
C SER A 148 -4.92 -1.08 12.40
N ALA A 149 -3.60 -1.04 12.57
CA ALA A 149 -2.64 -0.68 11.53
C ALA A 149 -2.61 -1.72 10.39
N THR A 150 -2.97 -1.28 9.19
CA THR A 150 -2.96 -2.12 7.98
C THR A 150 -1.60 -2.01 7.30
N SER A 151 -1.00 -3.13 6.86
CA SER A 151 0.29 -3.10 6.17
C SER A 151 0.12 -2.91 4.67
N LEU A 152 0.48 -1.71 4.20
CA LEU A 152 0.49 -1.37 2.77
C LEU A 152 1.37 -2.32 1.95
N GLY A 153 2.57 -2.64 2.45
CA GLY A 153 3.52 -3.51 1.75
C GLY A 153 2.99 -4.91 1.51
N THR A 154 2.45 -5.56 2.54
CA THR A 154 1.80 -6.88 2.40
C THR A 154 0.61 -6.81 1.44
N THR A 155 -0.20 -5.75 1.50
CA THR A 155 -1.36 -5.56 0.64
C THR A 155 -0.94 -5.46 -0.83
N PHE A 156 0.06 -4.64 -1.15
CA PHE A 156 0.57 -4.48 -2.51
C PHE A 156 1.24 -5.75 -3.04
N ALA A 157 2.09 -6.40 -2.23
CA ALA A 157 2.75 -7.65 -2.61
C ALA A 157 1.74 -8.75 -2.95
N VAL A 158 0.67 -8.87 -2.15
CA VAL A 158 -0.39 -9.85 -2.39
C VAL A 158 -1.22 -9.51 -3.62
N ILE A 159 -1.60 -8.24 -3.80
CA ILE A 159 -2.40 -7.81 -4.97
C ILE A 159 -1.64 -8.04 -6.27
N SER A 160 -0.36 -7.66 -6.30
CA SER A 160 0.52 -7.86 -7.45
C SER A 160 0.73 -9.36 -7.73
N GLY A 161 0.90 -10.18 -6.69
CA GLY A 161 1.12 -11.61 -6.83
C GLY A 161 -0.14 -12.45 -7.13
N ALA A 162 -1.34 -11.99 -6.76
CA ALA A 162 -2.55 -12.82 -6.77
C ALA A 162 -3.26 -12.90 -8.12
N SER A 163 -3.09 -11.92 -9.03
CA SER A 163 -3.85 -11.84 -10.28
C SER A 163 -2.94 -11.77 -11.50
N LYS A 164 -2.97 -12.81 -12.35
CA LYS A 164 -2.19 -12.85 -13.61
C LYS A 164 -2.82 -12.04 -14.75
N ASN A 165 -4.12 -11.78 -14.68
CA ASN A 165 -4.89 -11.24 -15.81
C ASN A 165 -5.50 -9.85 -15.54
N VAL A 166 -5.61 -9.45 -14.28
CA VAL A 166 -6.25 -8.19 -13.87
C VAL A 166 -5.40 -7.52 -12.82
N ASP A 167 -4.79 -6.37 -13.15
CA ASP A 167 -4.15 -5.54 -12.15
C ASP A 167 -5.21 -4.89 -11.26
N LEU A 168 -5.38 -5.45 -10.05
CA LEU A 168 -6.40 -4.97 -9.11
C LEU A 168 -6.06 -3.58 -8.57
N SER A 169 -4.79 -3.15 -8.62
CA SER A 169 -4.39 -1.79 -8.21
C SER A 169 -5.03 -0.70 -9.09
N GLN A 170 -5.36 -1.04 -10.35
CA GLN A 170 -6.00 -0.16 -11.32
C GLN A 170 -7.53 -0.12 -11.20
N THR A 171 -8.12 -0.90 -10.28
CA THR A 171 -9.57 -0.97 -10.10
C THR A 171 -10.08 0.09 -9.12
N ARG A 172 -11.39 0.37 -9.14
CA ARG A 172 -11.99 1.28 -8.14
C ARG A 172 -11.86 0.75 -6.71
N VAL A 173 -11.99 -0.56 -6.50
CA VAL A 173 -11.75 -1.18 -5.18
C VAL A 173 -10.29 -1.08 -4.78
N GLY A 174 -9.36 -1.30 -5.71
CA GLY A 174 -7.94 -1.09 -5.50
C GLY A 174 -7.65 0.34 -5.05
N ALA A 175 -8.23 1.34 -5.71
CA ALA A 175 -8.08 2.74 -5.31
C ALA A 175 -8.63 3.03 -3.90
N VAL A 176 -9.79 2.46 -3.53
CA VAL A 176 -10.33 2.59 -2.17
C VAL A 176 -9.38 1.95 -1.15
N LEU A 177 -8.89 0.74 -1.44
CA LEU A 177 -7.98 0.00 -0.60
C LEU A 177 -6.65 0.74 -0.39
N VAL A 178 -6.01 1.21 -1.46
CA VAL A 178 -4.76 1.98 -1.42
C VAL A 178 -4.95 3.26 -0.59
N SER A 179 -6.02 4.01 -0.86
CA SER A 179 -6.33 5.23 -0.11
C SER A 179 -6.55 4.96 1.38
N ALA A 180 -7.34 3.92 1.70
CA ALA A 180 -7.65 3.57 3.09
C ALA A 180 -6.40 3.11 3.83
N ALA A 181 -5.57 2.26 3.22
CA ALA A 181 -4.34 1.78 3.82
C ALA A 181 -3.30 2.90 4.01
N VAL A 182 -3.25 3.91 3.13
CA VAL A 182 -2.44 5.12 3.33
C VAL A 182 -2.92 5.96 4.52
N ILE A 183 -4.24 6.09 4.71
CA ILE A 183 -4.81 6.79 5.87
C ILE A 183 -4.54 6.00 7.16
N ASP A 184 -4.64 4.66 7.11
CA ASP A 184 -4.34 3.78 8.22
C ASP A 184 -2.85 3.87 8.64
N ASP A 185 -1.92 4.06 7.70
CA ASP A 185 -0.49 4.23 7.98
C ASP A 185 -0.20 5.53 8.76
N VAL A 186 -0.82 6.64 8.33
CA VAL A 186 -0.78 7.91 9.09
C VAL A 186 -1.37 7.71 10.50
N THR A 187 -2.49 6.99 10.58
CA THR A 187 -3.14 6.71 11.86
C THR A 187 -2.26 5.83 12.75
N GLY A 188 -1.60 4.81 12.21
CA GLY A 188 -0.66 3.94 12.93
C GLY A 188 0.51 4.71 13.52
N LEU A 189 1.05 5.68 12.78
CA LEU A 189 2.09 6.56 13.31
C LEU A 189 1.57 7.43 14.46
N VAL A 190 0.37 8.01 14.34
CA VAL A 190 -0.27 8.78 15.43
C VAL A 190 -0.47 7.91 16.67
N MET A 191 -0.87 6.66 16.49
CA MET A 191 -1.00 5.72 17.61
C MET A 191 0.37 5.44 18.25
N SER A 192 1.41 5.22 17.45
CA SER A 192 2.77 5.03 17.96
C SER A 192 3.26 6.22 18.79
N SER A 193 3.03 7.46 18.33
CA SER A 193 3.39 8.65 19.11
C SER A 193 2.61 8.75 20.42
N VAL A 194 1.29 8.50 20.40
CA VAL A 194 0.47 8.49 21.62
C VAL A 194 0.97 7.46 22.63
N ILE A 195 1.42 6.30 22.16
CA ILE A 195 1.87 5.20 23.03
C ILE A 195 3.24 5.51 23.64
N HIS A 196 4.16 6.12 22.89
CA HIS A 196 5.42 6.63 23.44
C HIS A 196 5.15 7.60 24.59
N ASP A 197 4.20 8.52 24.40
CA ASP A 197 3.85 9.52 25.40
C ASP A 197 3.23 8.91 26.65
N LEU A 198 2.43 7.86 26.52
CA LEU A 198 1.89 7.14 27.68
C LEU A 198 3.02 6.54 28.53
N GLY A 199 4.12 6.11 27.91
CA GLY A 199 5.36 5.72 28.59
C GLY A 199 6.02 6.90 29.31
N ASP A 200 6.15 8.04 28.65
CA ASP A 200 6.80 9.23 29.20
C ASP A 200 5.98 9.94 30.30
N LEU A 201 4.65 9.91 30.23
CA LEU A 201 3.74 10.47 31.25
C LEU A 201 3.83 9.75 32.61
N ALA A 202 4.36 8.53 32.63
CA ALA A 202 4.73 7.87 33.89
C ALA A 202 5.95 8.55 34.56
N GLY A 203 6.68 9.41 33.83
CA GLY A 203 7.82 10.23 34.30
C GLY A 203 7.58 11.73 34.16
N ASP A 204 7.03 12.35 35.21
CA ASP A 204 7.07 13.77 35.62
C ASP A 204 7.41 14.89 34.59
N SER A 205 6.85 14.85 33.39
CA SER A 205 7.08 15.88 32.37
C SER A 205 5.78 16.41 31.76
N SER A 206 5.65 17.73 31.73
CA SER A 206 4.52 18.45 31.15
C SER A 206 4.63 18.47 29.63
N VAL A 207 4.30 17.35 28.97
CA VAL A 207 4.32 17.24 27.52
C VAL A 207 3.05 17.90 26.93
N ASN A 208 3.22 18.72 25.88
CA ASN A 208 2.09 19.31 25.14
C ASN A 208 1.44 18.25 24.23
N LEU A 209 0.55 17.44 24.82
CA LEU A 209 -0.14 16.31 24.16
C LEU A 209 -0.76 16.70 22.80
N GLY A 210 -1.33 17.90 22.71
CA GLY A 210 -1.93 18.40 21.48
C GLY A 210 -0.93 18.63 20.35
N TRP A 211 0.30 19.06 20.65
CA TRP A 211 1.34 19.24 19.64
C TRP A 211 1.96 17.90 19.22
N LEU A 212 2.05 16.95 20.15
CA LEU A 212 2.69 15.65 19.88
C LEU A 212 1.82 14.77 18.98
N ILE A 213 0.50 14.75 19.23
CA ILE A 213 -0.49 14.12 18.35
C ILE A 213 -0.70 14.95 17.07
N GLY A 214 -0.77 16.27 17.22
CA GLY A 214 -1.07 17.17 16.12
C GLY A 214 0.04 17.25 15.08
N ARG A 215 1.32 17.13 15.49
CA ARG A 215 2.47 17.29 14.59
C ARG A 215 2.46 16.25 13.47
N PRO A 216 2.36 14.94 13.72
CA PRO A 216 2.35 13.98 12.63
C PRO A 216 1.14 14.09 11.72
N ILE A 217 -0.06 14.30 12.28
CA ILE A 217 -1.28 14.50 11.48
C ILE A 217 -1.13 15.71 10.57
N LEU A 218 -0.66 16.84 11.12
CA LEU A 218 -0.44 18.06 10.37
C LEU A 218 0.65 17.87 9.32
N ALA A 219 1.76 17.21 9.65
CA ALA A 219 2.84 16.92 8.73
C ALA A 219 2.36 16.05 7.55
N SER A 220 1.64 14.96 7.82
CA SER A 220 1.08 14.08 6.79
C SER A 220 0.05 14.81 5.94
N ALA A 221 -0.85 15.59 6.54
CA ALA A 221 -1.84 16.38 5.81
C ALA A 221 -1.20 17.45 4.92
N LEU A 222 -0.19 18.17 5.45
CA LEU A 222 0.56 19.15 4.69
C LEU A 222 1.31 18.49 3.53
N MET A 223 1.98 17.35 3.73
CA MET A 223 2.60 16.63 2.62
C MET A 223 1.58 16.17 1.58
N ALA A 224 0.45 15.60 2.01
CA ALA A 224 -0.62 15.14 1.13
C ALA A 224 -1.22 16.26 0.25
N ILE A 225 -1.30 17.49 0.78
CA ILE A 225 -1.85 18.66 0.08
C ILE A 225 -0.77 19.39 -0.73
N LEU A 226 0.39 19.65 -0.13
CA LEU A 226 1.46 20.42 -0.75
C LEU A 226 2.11 19.68 -1.91
N THR A 227 2.30 18.36 -1.82
CA THR A 227 2.89 17.57 -2.92
C THR A 227 2.12 17.72 -4.24
N PRO A 228 0.80 17.47 -4.31
CA PRO A 228 0.05 17.65 -5.57
C PRO A 228 -0.11 19.11 -5.99
N VAL A 229 -0.14 20.06 -5.04
CA VAL A 229 -0.20 21.50 -5.37
C VAL A 229 1.13 21.96 -5.99
N LEU A 230 2.25 21.66 -5.35
CA LEU A 230 3.57 22.03 -5.83
C LEU A 230 3.91 21.32 -7.14
N SER A 231 3.54 20.04 -7.28
CA SER A 231 3.72 19.30 -8.52
C SER A 231 2.91 19.90 -9.66
N LYS A 232 1.63 20.25 -9.43
CA LYS A 232 0.76 20.83 -10.46
C LYS A 232 1.17 22.23 -10.91
N TRP A 233 1.51 23.10 -9.97
CA TRP A 233 1.63 24.53 -10.26
C TRP A 233 3.07 25.01 -10.45
N VAL A 234 4.06 24.27 -9.92
CA VAL A 234 5.47 24.70 -9.96
C VAL A 234 6.34 23.70 -10.70
N LEU A 235 6.37 22.44 -10.25
CA LEU A 235 7.38 21.47 -10.70
C LEU A 235 7.04 20.86 -12.07
N ALA A 236 5.79 20.49 -12.34
CA ALA A 236 5.39 19.98 -13.65
C ALA A 236 5.56 21.02 -14.79
N PRO A 237 5.10 22.29 -14.69
CA PRO A 237 5.32 23.26 -15.77
C PRO A 237 6.81 23.56 -15.96
N PHE A 238 7.60 23.60 -14.89
CA PHE A 238 9.04 23.78 -14.98
C PHE A 238 9.72 22.58 -15.67
N PHE A 239 9.39 21.35 -15.26
CA PHE A 239 9.93 20.13 -15.85
C PHE A 239 9.60 20.03 -17.33
N ARG A 240 8.34 20.22 -17.71
CA ARG A 240 7.85 20.14 -19.10
C ARG A 240 8.46 21.19 -20.01
N LYS A 241 8.70 22.40 -19.49
CA LYS A 241 9.25 23.51 -20.30
C LYS A 241 10.77 23.43 -20.47
N PHE A 242 11.51 23.02 -19.44
CA PHE A 242 12.97 23.18 -19.42
C PHE A 242 13.75 21.86 -19.43
N ILE A 243 13.18 20.78 -18.88
CA ILE A 243 13.91 19.55 -18.58
C ILE A 243 13.48 18.40 -19.51
N GLU A 244 12.17 18.24 -19.73
CA GLU A 244 11.56 17.05 -20.35
C GLU A 244 12.24 16.58 -21.63
N ARG A 245 12.50 17.48 -22.59
CA ARG A 245 13.12 17.12 -23.87
C ARG A 245 14.59 16.70 -23.76
N ARG A 246 15.35 17.31 -22.86
CA ARG A 246 16.76 16.97 -22.63
C ARG A 246 16.88 15.69 -21.80
N PHE A 247 15.96 15.52 -20.87
CA PHE A 247 15.89 14.38 -19.97
C PHE A 247 15.51 13.10 -20.73
N ALA A 248 14.53 13.18 -21.63
CA ALA A 248 14.12 12.08 -22.50
C ALA A 248 15.24 11.53 -23.41
N GLN A 249 16.37 12.23 -23.59
CA GLN A 249 17.49 11.74 -24.42
C GLN A 249 18.33 10.66 -23.72
N PHE A 250 18.23 10.54 -22.40
CA PHE A 250 19.03 9.62 -21.60
C PHE A 250 18.22 8.43 -21.08
N ASP A 251 16.98 8.28 -21.55
CA ASP A 251 16.05 7.18 -21.26
C ASP A 251 16.10 6.72 -19.80
N HIS A 252 16.37 5.44 -19.58
CA HIS A 252 16.36 4.79 -18.28
C HIS A 252 17.35 5.41 -17.28
N ILE A 253 18.52 5.87 -17.72
CA ILE A 253 19.54 6.40 -16.80
C ILE A 253 19.00 7.65 -16.10
N SER A 254 18.42 8.57 -16.87
CA SER A 254 17.83 9.78 -16.30
C SER A 254 16.66 9.45 -15.38
N ASN A 255 15.79 8.52 -15.80
CA ASN A 255 14.65 8.07 -15.02
C ASN A 255 15.07 7.49 -13.66
N ILE A 256 16.03 6.57 -13.61
CA ILE A 256 16.54 5.98 -12.36
C ILE A 256 17.14 7.05 -11.45
N VAL A 257 17.99 7.93 -11.99
CA VAL A 257 18.64 8.99 -11.19
C VAL A 257 17.58 9.89 -10.55
N LEU A 258 16.56 10.31 -11.32
CA LEU A 258 15.49 11.14 -10.78
C LEU A 258 14.63 10.37 -9.77
N MET A 259 14.34 9.09 -10.02
CA MET A 259 13.61 8.24 -9.07
C MET A 259 14.33 8.15 -7.72
N ILE A 260 15.63 7.87 -7.72
CA ILE A 260 16.45 7.80 -6.50
C ILE A 260 16.46 9.15 -5.78
N LEU A 261 16.71 10.24 -6.50
CA LEU A 261 16.78 11.59 -5.90
C LEU A 261 15.44 11.98 -5.27
N VAL A 262 14.33 11.76 -5.97
CA VAL A 262 12.99 12.07 -5.46
C VAL A 262 12.64 11.17 -4.27
N LEU A 263 12.91 9.86 -4.36
CA LEU A 263 12.64 8.93 -3.26
C LEU A 263 13.41 9.34 -2.00
N CYS A 264 14.72 9.59 -2.11
CA CYS A 264 15.55 10.06 -1.01
C CYS A 264 15.05 11.39 -0.43
N ALA A 265 14.65 12.34 -1.29
CA ALA A 265 14.13 13.63 -0.84
C ALA A 265 12.83 13.46 -0.05
N PHE A 266 11.87 12.68 -0.56
CA PHE A 266 10.59 12.46 0.12
C PHE A 266 10.72 11.67 1.41
N ILE A 267 11.58 10.64 1.45
CA ILE A 267 11.89 9.90 2.68
C ILE A 267 12.52 10.84 3.72
N SER A 268 13.46 11.68 3.31
CA SER A 268 14.10 12.64 4.21
C SER A 268 13.08 13.66 4.75
N ILE A 269 12.26 14.24 3.88
CA ILE A 269 11.20 15.17 4.27
C ILE A 269 10.24 14.48 5.24
N ALA A 270 9.82 13.24 4.95
CA ALA A 270 8.93 12.48 5.80
C ALA A 270 9.52 12.24 7.20
N ALA A 271 10.76 11.77 7.25
CA ALA A 271 11.48 11.50 8.50
C ALA A 271 11.66 12.76 9.35
N TYR A 272 12.11 13.88 8.77
CA TYR A 272 12.30 15.13 9.51
C TYR A 272 10.98 15.82 9.90
N ALA A 273 9.94 15.72 9.07
CA ALA A 273 8.62 16.25 9.39
C ALA A 273 7.95 15.45 10.53
N GLY A 274 8.30 14.17 10.68
CA GLY A 274 7.70 13.25 11.66
C GLY A 274 6.45 12.55 11.13
N THR A 275 6.38 12.30 9.82
CA THR A 275 5.36 11.47 9.18
C THR A 275 5.96 10.11 8.78
N SER A 276 5.11 9.19 8.34
CA SER A 276 5.54 7.86 7.92
C SER A 276 6.47 7.96 6.70
N ILE A 277 7.60 7.25 6.79
CA ILE A 277 8.56 7.09 5.68
C ILE A 277 7.87 6.38 4.51
N LEU A 278 7.00 5.42 4.79
CA LEU A 278 6.25 4.66 3.80
C LEU A 278 5.27 5.57 3.04
N PHE A 279 4.56 6.45 3.76
CA PHE A 279 3.73 7.47 3.12
C PHE A 279 4.55 8.43 2.24
N GLY A 280 5.75 8.83 2.69
CA GLY A 280 6.68 9.61 1.89
C GLY A 280 7.07 8.91 0.59
N ALA A 281 7.39 7.61 0.66
CA ALA A 281 7.73 6.78 -0.51
C ALA A 281 6.55 6.69 -1.50
N PHE A 282 5.33 6.46 -1.02
CA PHE A 282 4.12 6.46 -1.85
C PHE A 282 3.92 7.79 -2.58
N LEU A 283 4.05 8.91 -1.86
CA LEU A 283 3.94 10.25 -2.45
C LEU A 283 5.04 10.51 -3.49
N ALA A 284 6.27 10.06 -3.25
CA ALA A 284 7.38 10.18 -4.20
C ALA A 284 7.07 9.48 -5.53
N GLY A 285 6.56 8.24 -5.50
CA GLY A 285 6.14 7.52 -6.70
C GLY A 285 5.05 8.27 -7.45
N SER A 286 3.99 8.68 -6.73
CA SER A 286 2.88 9.40 -7.34
C SER A 286 3.26 10.77 -7.92
N PHE A 287 4.25 11.42 -7.31
CA PHE A 287 4.81 12.69 -7.75
C PHE A 287 5.53 12.54 -9.10
N LEU A 288 6.33 11.48 -9.27
CA LEU A 288 7.07 11.22 -10.51
C LEU A 288 6.12 10.96 -11.69
N THR A 289 5.07 10.16 -11.49
CA THR A 289 4.07 9.87 -12.53
C THR A 289 3.31 11.12 -12.98
N TYR A 290 3.31 12.19 -12.18
CA TYR A 290 2.64 13.45 -12.52
C TYR A 290 3.54 14.44 -13.32
N LEU A 291 4.87 14.33 -13.24
CA LEU A 291 5.80 15.30 -13.84
C LEU A 291 5.72 15.37 -15.38
N PRO A 292 5.81 14.25 -16.13
CA PRO A 292 5.86 14.28 -17.59
C PRO A 292 4.61 14.89 -18.22
N SER A 293 4.73 15.32 -19.47
CA SER A 293 3.59 15.75 -20.26
C SER A 293 2.65 14.57 -20.55
N LYS A 294 1.35 14.86 -20.57
CA LYS A 294 0.29 13.88 -20.89
C LYS A 294 -0.29 14.08 -22.30
N HIS A 295 0.36 14.90 -23.12
CA HIS A 295 -0.06 15.12 -24.49
C HIS A 295 0.34 13.91 -25.35
N PRO A 296 -0.45 13.52 -26.37
CA PRO A 296 -0.11 12.40 -27.25
C PRO A 296 1.31 12.49 -27.84
N GLU A 297 1.74 13.71 -28.17
CA GLU A 297 3.07 14.04 -28.70
C GLU A 297 4.18 14.12 -27.65
N GLY A 298 3.86 13.87 -26.38
CA GLY A 298 4.82 13.90 -25.28
C GLY A 298 5.83 12.74 -25.38
N PRO A 299 7.10 12.95 -25.00
CA PRO A 299 8.13 11.91 -25.07
C PRO A 299 7.83 10.72 -24.16
N PHE A 300 7.17 10.94 -23.02
CA PHE A 300 6.84 9.88 -22.04
C PHE A 300 5.45 9.25 -22.24
N VAL A 301 4.75 9.60 -23.32
CA VAL A 301 3.44 9.01 -23.64
C VAL A 301 3.66 7.86 -24.61
N VAL A 302 3.81 6.66 -24.03
CA VAL A 302 4.02 5.39 -24.73
C VAL A 302 3.04 4.34 -24.20
N LEU A 303 2.55 3.48 -25.10
CA LEU A 303 1.63 2.39 -24.76
C LEU A 303 2.36 1.15 -24.26
N SER A 304 3.61 0.96 -24.68
CA SER A 304 4.45 -0.17 -24.27
C SER A 304 5.88 0.26 -23.96
N ARG A 305 6.59 -0.58 -23.21
CA ARG A 305 8.02 -0.41 -22.96
C ARG A 305 8.84 -0.42 -24.26
N GLU A 306 8.54 -1.36 -25.15
CA GLU A 306 9.21 -1.50 -26.46
C GLU A 306 9.02 -0.25 -27.33
N GLU A 307 7.86 0.40 -27.28
CA GLU A 307 7.62 1.65 -28.00
C GLU A 307 8.54 2.78 -27.49
N GLY A 308 8.72 2.86 -26.17
CA GLY A 308 9.61 3.84 -25.54
C GLY A 308 11.09 3.58 -25.77
N GLU A 309 11.50 2.33 -25.98
CA GLU A 309 12.89 1.97 -26.26
C GLU A 309 13.23 2.05 -27.76
N ASN A 310 12.27 1.76 -28.65
CA ASN A 310 12.52 1.65 -30.09
C ASN A 310 12.32 2.97 -30.86
N GLN A 311 11.49 3.90 -30.37
CA GLN A 311 11.23 5.17 -31.05
C GLN A 311 12.14 6.30 -30.54
N LYS A 312 12.94 6.89 -31.43
CA LYS A 312 13.90 7.96 -31.10
C LYS A 312 13.31 9.23 -30.46
N HIS A 313 12.00 9.43 -30.53
CA HIS A 313 11.29 10.61 -30.01
C HIS A 313 10.47 10.31 -28.74
N LYS A 314 10.47 9.05 -28.32
CA LYS A 314 9.80 8.58 -27.13
C LYS A 314 10.83 8.10 -26.12
N SER A 315 10.42 8.06 -24.86
CA SER A 315 11.24 7.59 -23.75
C SER A 315 10.37 6.74 -22.82
N PRO A 316 10.92 5.67 -22.22
CA PRO A 316 10.17 4.81 -21.31
C PRO A 316 9.62 5.59 -20.11
N THR A 317 8.46 5.17 -19.60
CA THR A 317 7.88 5.74 -18.38
C THR A 317 8.74 5.37 -17.16
N PHE A 318 8.50 6.06 -16.04
CA PHE A 318 9.13 5.70 -14.76
C PHE A 318 8.74 4.28 -14.32
N VAL A 319 7.50 3.85 -14.59
CA VAL A 319 7.03 2.49 -14.32
C VAL A 319 7.84 1.48 -15.14
N HIS A 320 7.96 1.68 -16.45
CA HIS A 320 8.75 0.77 -17.30
C HIS A 320 10.22 0.71 -16.89
N THR A 321 10.78 1.85 -16.47
CA THR A 321 12.16 1.88 -15.94
C THR A 321 12.28 1.11 -14.63
N PHE A 322 11.32 1.25 -13.72
CA PHE A 322 11.31 0.49 -12.47
C PHE A 322 11.19 -1.01 -12.73
N GLU A 323 10.28 -1.42 -13.62
CA GLU A 323 10.12 -2.82 -14.06
C GLU A 323 11.40 -3.40 -14.66
N ALA A 324 12.13 -2.59 -15.43
CA ALA A 324 13.35 -3.02 -16.11
C ALA A 324 14.55 -3.26 -15.18
N TYR A 325 14.71 -2.45 -14.13
CA TYR A 325 15.95 -2.41 -13.34
C TYR A 325 15.77 -2.71 -11.85
N CYS A 326 14.59 -2.43 -11.29
CA CYS A 326 14.35 -2.53 -9.86
C CYS A 326 13.47 -3.74 -9.50
N LEU A 327 12.49 -4.08 -10.35
CA LEU A 327 11.47 -5.06 -10.02
C LEU A 327 12.01 -6.46 -9.74
N ASP A 328 12.94 -6.97 -10.55
CA ASP A 328 13.50 -8.32 -10.33
C ASP A 328 14.29 -8.40 -9.01
N PHE A 329 15.14 -7.41 -8.76
CA PHE A 329 15.90 -7.35 -7.50
C PHE A 329 14.96 -7.19 -6.30
N GLN A 330 13.94 -6.36 -6.44
CA GLN A 330 12.92 -6.16 -5.43
C GLN A 330 12.20 -7.47 -5.11
N LYS A 331 11.70 -8.17 -6.13
CA LYS A 331 10.87 -9.36 -5.99
C LYS A 331 11.64 -10.58 -5.50
N PHE A 332 12.86 -10.81 -5.98
CA PHE A 332 13.59 -12.04 -5.69
C PHE A 332 14.56 -11.91 -4.51
N VAL A 333 14.90 -10.69 -4.08
CA VAL A 333 15.87 -10.47 -2.99
C VAL A 333 15.23 -9.67 -1.86
N LEU A 334 14.79 -8.44 -2.11
CA LEU A 334 14.41 -7.54 -1.04
C LEU A 334 13.07 -7.91 -0.38
N GLU A 335 12.07 -8.32 -1.16
CA GLU A 335 10.76 -8.73 -0.68
C GLU A 335 10.84 -10.01 0.20
N PRO A 336 11.52 -11.10 -0.20
CA PRO A 336 11.72 -12.25 0.68
C PRO A 336 12.48 -11.90 1.96
N LEU A 337 13.48 -11.02 1.89
CA LEU A 337 14.22 -10.56 3.07
C LEU A 337 13.33 -9.74 4.02
N PHE A 338 12.44 -8.91 3.50
CA PHE A 338 11.44 -8.20 4.29
C PHE A 338 10.52 -9.15 5.05
N PHE A 339 9.97 -10.15 4.37
CA PHE A 339 9.09 -11.12 5.02
C PHE A 339 9.85 -12.03 5.99
N ALA A 340 11.10 -12.38 5.68
CA ALA A 340 11.96 -13.09 6.63
C ALA A 340 12.27 -12.26 7.88
N SER A 341 12.45 -10.93 7.75
CA SER A 341 12.73 -10.06 8.88
C SER A 341 11.55 -9.93 9.86
N ILE A 342 10.31 -9.98 9.35
CA ILE A 342 9.12 -10.15 10.18
C ILE A 342 9.22 -11.46 10.99
N GLY A 343 9.69 -12.54 10.36
CA GLY A 343 9.91 -13.82 11.02
C GLY A 343 10.94 -13.76 12.15
N PHE A 344 12.02 -12.97 12.00
CA PHE A 344 13.04 -12.79 13.04
C PHE A 344 12.50 -12.11 14.30
N ALA A 345 11.52 -11.22 14.15
CA ALA A 345 10.95 -10.43 15.24
C ALA A 345 9.93 -11.20 16.10
N ILE A 346 9.39 -12.33 15.61
CA ILE A 346 8.31 -13.05 16.30
C ILE A 346 8.88 -13.97 17.40
N PRO A 347 8.51 -13.80 18.69
CA PRO A 347 8.93 -14.67 19.79
C PRO A 347 8.22 -16.03 19.76
N PHE A 348 8.54 -16.86 18.78
CA PHE A 348 7.77 -18.06 18.44
C PHE A 348 7.62 -19.07 19.58
N LEU A 349 8.66 -19.29 20.39
CA LEU A 349 8.59 -20.27 21.48
C LEU A 349 7.59 -19.88 22.57
N ASP A 350 7.50 -18.59 22.88
CA ASP A 350 6.62 -18.07 23.94
C ASP A 350 5.13 -18.10 23.53
N LEU A 351 4.86 -18.16 22.23
CA LEU A 351 3.50 -18.26 21.68
C LEU A 351 2.82 -19.58 22.04
N TRP A 352 3.57 -20.66 22.29
CA TRP A 352 2.99 -22.01 22.47
C TRP A 352 2.47 -22.30 23.88
N THR A 353 2.18 -21.28 24.67
CA THR A 353 1.47 -21.43 25.95
C THR A 353 -0.03 -21.58 25.72
N GLY A 354 -0.69 -22.52 26.42
CA GLY A 354 -2.11 -22.82 26.19
C GLY A 354 -3.03 -21.60 26.34
N SER A 355 -2.69 -20.69 27.26
CA SER A 355 -3.40 -19.41 27.42
C SER A 355 -3.21 -18.50 26.20
N ALA A 356 -1.97 -18.28 25.76
CA ALA A 356 -1.68 -17.41 24.61
C ALA A 356 -2.33 -17.91 23.32
N ILE A 357 -2.33 -19.24 23.09
CA ILE A 357 -2.96 -19.83 21.91
C ILE A 357 -4.47 -19.53 21.88
N TRP A 358 -5.20 -19.87 22.95
CA TRP A 358 -6.65 -19.68 22.94
C TRP A 358 -7.03 -18.19 22.91
N HIS A 359 -6.35 -17.37 23.72
CA HIS A 359 -6.60 -15.92 23.77
C HIS A 359 -6.31 -15.27 22.42
N GLY A 360 -5.17 -15.60 21.85
CA GLY A 360 -4.70 -15.13 20.55
C GLY A 360 -5.63 -15.54 19.42
N VAL A 361 -6.00 -16.83 19.30
CA VAL A 361 -6.87 -17.32 18.22
C VAL A 361 -8.26 -16.66 18.26
N VAL A 362 -8.88 -16.56 19.43
CA VAL A 362 -10.18 -15.90 19.56
C VAL A 362 -10.07 -14.42 19.22
N TYR A 363 -9.01 -13.75 19.66
CA TYR A 363 -8.77 -12.35 19.33
C TYR A 363 -8.54 -12.16 17.82
N THR A 364 -7.79 -13.05 17.16
CA THR A 364 -7.63 -13.07 15.69
C THR A 364 -8.98 -13.11 14.99
N LEU A 365 -9.86 -14.05 15.35
CA LEU A 365 -11.17 -14.19 14.72
C LEU A 365 -12.01 -12.92 14.85
N LEU A 366 -11.94 -12.26 16.01
CA LEU A 366 -12.61 -11.01 16.25
C LEU A 366 -12.01 -9.86 15.40
N MET A 367 -10.69 -9.81 15.26
CA MET A 367 -10.01 -8.82 14.42
C MET A 367 -10.29 -9.04 12.92
N LEU A 368 -10.36 -10.30 12.46
CA LEU A 368 -10.81 -10.63 11.12
C LEU A 368 -12.21 -10.08 10.86
N LEU A 369 -13.14 -10.35 11.77
CA LEU A 369 -14.50 -9.85 11.67
C LEU A 369 -14.53 -8.33 11.58
N SER A 370 -13.76 -7.62 12.41
CA SER A 370 -13.69 -6.15 12.39
C SER A 370 -13.26 -5.59 11.03
N LYS A 371 -12.29 -6.19 10.35
CA LYS A 371 -11.82 -5.73 9.04
C LYS A 371 -12.76 -6.17 7.91
N PHE A 372 -13.45 -7.30 8.04
CA PHE A 372 -14.51 -7.65 7.09
C PHE A 372 -15.67 -6.64 7.10
N PHE A 373 -15.98 -6.03 8.25
CA PHE A 373 -16.96 -4.95 8.31
C PHE A 373 -16.59 -3.72 7.48
N VAL A 374 -15.29 -3.45 7.28
CA VAL A 374 -14.84 -2.36 6.39
C VAL A 374 -15.31 -2.59 4.96
N GLY A 375 -15.34 -3.86 4.52
CA GLY A 375 -15.84 -4.28 3.21
C GLY A 375 -17.32 -3.98 2.96
N VAL A 376 -18.12 -3.82 4.02
CA VAL A 376 -19.57 -3.55 3.93
C VAL A 376 -19.86 -2.16 3.36
N TRP A 377 -18.90 -1.23 3.42
CA TRP A 377 -19.05 0.09 2.81
C TRP A 377 -19.25 0.03 1.29
N ILE A 378 -18.67 -0.96 0.60
CA ILE A 378 -18.81 -1.10 -0.85
C ILE A 378 -20.27 -1.33 -1.28
N PRO A 379 -20.99 -2.35 -0.78
CA PRO A 379 -22.41 -2.54 -1.12
C PRO A 379 -23.30 -1.40 -0.60
N ILE A 380 -23.01 -0.81 0.57
CA ILE A 380 -23.76 0.36 1.08
C ILE A 380 -23.64 1.52 0.09
N TRP A 381 -22.41 1.85 -0.33
CA TRP A 381 -22.17 2.96 -1.25
C TRP A 381 -22.78 2.72 -2.62
N ALA A 382 -22.76 1.47 -3.10
CA ALA A 382 -23.44 1.07 -4.34
C ALA A 382 -24.97 1.23 -4.24
N ALA A 383 -25.56 1.00 -3.07
CA ALA A 383 -27.00 1.20 -2.83
C ALA A 383 -27.36 2.70 -2.77
N VAL A 384 -26.53 3.53 -2.13
CA VAL A 384 -26.73 4.97 -1.99
C VAL A 384 -26.56 5.72 -3.32
N LYS A 385 -25.60 5.32 -4.16
CA LYS A 385 -25.34 5.95 -5.47
C LYS A 385 -26.16 5.37 -6.63
N ARG A 386 -27.23 4.61 -6.38
CA ARG A 386 -28.10 4.12 -7.48
C ARG A 386 -28.51 5.30 -8.37
N PRO A 387 -28.25 5.25 -9.69
CA PRO A 387 -28.73 6.29 -10.58
C PRO A 387 -30.26 6.32 -10.52
N ARG A 388 -30.84 7.52 -10.67
CA ARG A 388 -32.29 7.71 -10.79
C ARG A 388 -32.84 6.80 -11.88
N LYS A 389 -34.07 6.32 -11.70
CA LYS A 389 -34.71 5.42 -12.67
C LYS A 389 -34.68 6.07 -14.07
N PRO A 390 -34.49 5.28 -15.15
CA PRO A 390 -34.54 5.80 -16.53
C PRO A 390 -35.88 6.48 -16.88
N GLU A 391 -36.95 6.24 -16.12
CA GLU A 391 -38.22 6.97 -16.24
C GLU A 391 -38.11 8.44 -15.78
N GLU A 392 -37.32 8.74 -14.73
CA GLU A 392 -37.08 10.12 -14.28
C GLU A 392 -36.16 10.88 -15.23
N GLU A 393 -35.15 10.23 -15.81
CA GLU A 393 -34.29 10.86 -16.83
C GLU A 393 -35.08 11.17 -18.11
N LYS A 394 -35.94 10.25 -18.57
CA LYS A 394 -36.87 10.50 -19.69
C LYS A 394 -37.90 11.57 -19.37
N ALA A 395 -38.37 11.67 -18.13
CA ALA A 395 -39.29 12.74 -17.71
C ALA A 395 -38.61 14.11 -17.73
N ILE A 396 -37.38 14.22 -17.20
CA ILE A 396 -36.60 15.46 -17.19
C ILE A 396 -36.19 15.87 -18.62
N GLN A 397 -35.91 14.90 -19.49
CA GLN A 397 -35.56 15.17 -20.88
C GLN A 397 -36.79 15.60 -21.69
N ARG A 398 -37.97 15.02 -21.43
CA ARG A 398 -39.26 15.48 -21.97
C ARG A 398 -39.67 16.86 -21.45
N GLU A 399 -39.41 17.18 -20.18
CA GLU A 399 -39.64 18.53 -19.64
C GLU A 399 -38.71 19.56 -20.30
N LYS A 400 -37.43 19.22 -20.51
CA LYS A 400 -36.48 20.10 -21.21
C LYS A 400 -36.78 20.28 -22.70
N GLU A 401 -37.29 19.24 -23.37
CA GLU A 401 -37.76 19.32 -24.76
C GLU A 401 -39.06 20.14 -24.86
N ALA A 402 -39.97 20.01 -23.90
CA ALA A 402 -41.20 20.81 -23.85
C ALA A 402 -40.95 22.30 -23.52
N GLU A 403 -39.94 22.60 -22.70
CA GLU A 403 -39.50 23.99 -22.45
C GLU A 403 -38.76 24.60 -23.64
N ALA A 404 -38.08 23.80 -24.46
CA ALA A 404 -37.39 24.26 -25.67
C ALA A 404 -38.34 24.54 -26.85
N ASP A 405 -39.46 23.84 -26.93
CA ASP A 405 -40.46 23.97 -28.01
C ASP A 405 -41.50 25.08 -27.73
N GLY A 406 -41.62 25.55 -26.49
CA GLY A 406 -42.52 26.64 -26.09
C GLY A 406 -42.03 28.06 -26.43
N GLY A 407 -40.87 28.18 -27.10
CA GLY A 407 -40.11 29.41 -27.25
C GLY A 407 -40.03 30.00 -28.65
N GLU A 408 -40.93 29.69 -29.59
CA GLU A 408 -40.90 30.33 -30.92
C GLU A 408 -42.31 30.50 -31.51
N ASN A 409 -42.96 31.62 -31.17
CA ASN A 409 -44.05 32.16 -31.97
C ASN A 409 -43.84 33.67 -32.11
N GLY A 410 -43.21 34.08 -33.22
CA GLY A 410 -42.86 35.48 -33.47
C GLY A 410 -42.16 35.77 -34.79
N ASN A 411 -42.83 35.45 -35.91
CA ASN A 411 -42.87 36.18 -37.20
C ASN A 411 -41.66 37.07 -37.63
N GLY A 412 -41.06 36.78 -38.80
CA GLY A 412 -40.46 37.83 -39.64
C GLY A 412 -39.20 37.49 -40.46
N ASN A 413 -39.40 37.35 -41.78
CA ASN A 413 -38.44 37.43 -42.90
C ASN A 413 -37.01 37.97 -42.64
N GLY A 414 -36.00 37.26 -43.14
CA GLY A 414 -34.68 37.84 -43.42
C GLY A 414 -33.63 36.84 -43.94
N ASN A 415 -33.17 37.03 -45.18
CA ASN A 415 -32.02 36.34 -45.78
C ASN A 415 -30.73 36.57 -44.98
N GLY A 416 -30.00 35.50 -44.63
CA GLY A 416 -28.64 35.53 -44.07
C GLY A 416 -27.92 34.19 -44.30
N PRO A 417 -26.57 34.16 -44.39
CA PRO A 417 -25.85 32.99 -44.88
C PRO A 417 -25.85 31.86 -43.84
N ALA A 418 -25.85 30.62 -44.34
CA ALA A 418 -25.86 29.40 -43.56
C ALA A 418 -24.72 29.38 -42.51
N ARG A 419 -25.10 29.28 -41.23
CA ARG A 419 -24.15 28.95 -40.16
C ARG A 419 -23.83 27.46 -40.22
N PRO A 420 -22.57 27.03 -39.99
CA PRO A 420 -22.26 25.61 -39.94
C PRO A 420 -22.90 25.02 -38.68
N ASN A 421 -23.65 23.94 -38.86
CA ASN A 421 -24.13 23.10 -37.77
C ASN A 421 -22.92 22.57 -36.99
N ILE A 422 -22.63 23.18 -35.83
CA ILE A 422 -21.79 22.55 -34.81
C ILE A 422 -22.63 21.39 -34.27
N ARG A 423 -22.52 20.23 -34.93
CA ARG A 423 -22.88 18.95 -34.34
C ARG A 423 -22.01 18.82 -33.10
N ARG A 424 -22.60 19.13 -31.94
CA ARG A 424 -22.01 18.78 -30.65
C ARG A 424 -21.87 17.26 -30.68
N VAL A 425 -20.65 16.77 -30.92
CA VAL A 425 -20.29 15.38 -30.71
C VAL A 425 -20.47 15.16 -29.21
N GLN A 426 -21.69 14.79 -28.83
CA GLN A 426 -21.93 14.12 -27.58
C GLN A 426 -21.19 12.80 -27.74
N SER A 427 -20.00 12.72 -27.14
CA SER A 427 -19.33 11.46 -26.92
C SER A 427 -20.29 10.60 -26.11
N THR A 428 -21.03 9.75 -26.80
CA THR A 428 -21.69 8.60 -26.22
C THR A 428 -20.57 7.73 -25.66
N VAL A 429 -20.19 7.99 -24.42
CA VAL A 429 -19.57 6.98 -23.56
C VAL A 429 -20.49 5.77 -23.68
N LYS A 430 -20.04 4.71 -24.34
CA LYS A 430 -20.75 3.43 -24.37
C LYS A 430 -20.80 2.93 -22.92
N GLY A 431 -21.87 3.31 -22.24
CA GLY A 431 -22.26 2.75 -20.96
C GLY A 431 -22.46 1.27 -21.13
N VAL A 432 -21.88 0.50 -20.22
CA VAL A 432 -22.07 -0.94 -20.09
C VAL A 432 -23.55 -1.19 -19.77
N ASP A 433 -24.34 -1.46 -20.81
CA ASP A 433 -25.76 -1.77 -20.70
C ASP A 433 -25.97 -3.21 -20.22
N SER A 434 -26.26 -3.38 -18.92
CA SER A 434 -26.91 -4.57 -18.36
C SER A 434 -27.46 -4.27 -16.94
N PRO A 435 -28.77 -4.06 -16.78
CA PRO A 435 -29.40 -3.72 -15.50
C PRO A 435 -29.32 -4.82 -14.43
N THR A 436 -28.94 -6.04 -14.80
CA THR A 436 -28.90 -7.22 -13.92
C THR A 436 -27.60 -7.35 -13.12
N GLN A 437 -26.53 -6.61 -13.45
CA GLN A 437 -25.26 -6.65 -12.70
C GLN A 437 -25.17 -5.66 -11.54
N ALA A 438 -26.07 -4.68 -11.46
CA ALA A 438 -26.05 -3.63 -10.45
C ALA A 438 -26.60 -4.07 -9.07
N ALA A 439 -27.37 -5.16 -8.99
CA ALA A 439 -28.05 -5.56 -7.76
C ALA A 439 -27.26 -6.56 -6.87
N GLY A 440 -26.27 -7.27 -7.42
CA GLY A 440 -25.45 -8.26 -6.70
C GLY A 440 -23.94 -7.99 -6.71
N GLY A 441 -23.48 -6.90 -7.34
CA GLY A 441 -22.08 -6.68 -7.68
C GLY A 441 -21.16 -6.13 -6.57
N GLY A 442 -21.68 -5.85 -5.37
CA GLY A 442 -20.89 -5.20 -4.29
C GLY A 442 -20.26 -6.16 -3.27
N SER A 443 -20.75 -7.40 -3.16
CA SER A 443 -20.32 -8.30 -2.07
C SER A 443 -18.92 -8.85 -2.27
N TRP A 444 -18.55 -9.24 -3.50
CA TRP A 444 -17.19 -9.74 -3.79
C TRP A 444 -16.13 -8.65 -3.71
N PRO A 445 -16.33 -7.45 -4.29
CA PRO A 445 -15.36 -6.37 -4.12
C PRO A 445 -15.29 -5.87 -2.67
N GLY A 446 -16.41 -5.89 -1.92
CA GLY A 446 -16.41 -5.64 -0.48
C GLY A 446 -15.61 -6.67 0.31
N LEU A 447 -15.78 -7.96 0.02
CA LEU A 447 -15.00 -9.04 0.64
C LEU A 447 -13.50 -8.89 0.32
N LEU A 448 -13.16 -8.54 -0.92
CA LEU A 448 -11.78 -8.27 -1.33
C LEU A 448 -11.19 -7.10 -0.53
N LEU A 449 -11.92 -5.99 -0.40
CA LEU A 449 -11.49 -4.83 0.39
C LEU A 449 -11.23 -5.22 1.85
N GLY A 450 -12.20 -5.90 2.49
CA GLY A 450 -12.08 -6.34 3.88
C GLY A 450 -10.92 -7.31 4.09
N ALA A 451 -10.80 -8.34 3.23
CA ALA A 451 -9.74 -9.33 3.30
C ALA A 451 -8.35 -8.72 3.09
N ALA A 452 -8.21 -7.77 2.17
CA ALA A 452 -6.94 -7.11 1.91
C ALA A 452 -6.51 -6.21 3.08
N MET A 453 -7.45 -5.61 3.82
CA MET A 453 -7.16 -4.80 5.01
C MET A 453 -6.94 -5.63 6.30
N VAL A 454 -7.06 -6.96 6.23
CA VAL A 454 -6.75 -7.84 7.36
C VAL A 454 -5.25 -7.91 7.61
N ALA A 455 -4.43 -7.92 6.56
CA ALA A 455 -3.00 -8.15 6.68
C ALA A 455 -2.36 -7.12 7.61
N ARG A 456 -1.64 -7.64 8.61
CA ARG A 456 -0.82 -6.85 9.52
C ARG A 456 0.63 -6.94 9.07
N GLY A 457 1.40 -5.91 9.36
CA GLY A 457 2.82 -5.90 9.05
C GLY A 457 3.62 -5.30 10.17
N GLU A 458 4.79 -4.83 9.79
CA GLU A 458 5.83 -4.26 10.62
C GLU A 458 5.33 -3.14 11.56
N ILE A 459 4.41 -2.27 11.11
CA ILE A 459 3.86 -1.21 11.98
C ILE A 459 3.05 -1.78 13.15
N GLY A 460 2.29 -2.86 12.93
CA GLY A 460 1.54 -3.52 14.02
C GLY A 460 2.48 -4.16 15.05
N LEU A 461 3.55 -4.80 14.58
CA LEU A 461 4.60 -5.36 15.45
C LEU A 461 5.33 -4.25 16.21
N LEU A 462 5.73 -3.18 15.53
CA LEU A 462 6.41 -2.04 16.14
C LEU A 462 5.56 -1.39 17.24
N ILE A 463 4.26 -1.17 17.01
CA ILE A 463 3.38 -0.57 18.01
C ILE A 463 3.30 -1.44 19.26
N VAL A 464 3.12 -2.76 19.12
CA VAL A 464 3.01 -3.65 20.29
C VAL A 464 4.35 -3.82 21.00
N GLU A 465 5.47 -3.84 20.28
CA GLU A 465 6.82 -3.89 20.84
C GLU A 465 7.17 -2.60 21.60
N ILE A 466 6.82 -1.43 21.08
CA ILE A 466 6.96 -0.16 21.82
C ILE A 466 6.10 -0.20 23.07
N GLY A 467 4.84 -0.65 22.94
CA GLY A 467 3.94 -0.82 24.07
C GLY A 467 4.51 -1.72 25.17
N TYR A 468 5.11 -2.84 24.80
CA TYR A 468 5.67 -3.82 25.74
C TYR A 468 7.02 -3.42 26.34
N ASN A 469 7.92 -2.85 25.53
CA ASN A 469 9.28 -2.55 25.98
C ASN A 469 9.42 -1.17 26.60
N ASN A 470 8.61 -0.19 26.17
CA ASN A 470 8.76 1.22 26.57
C ASN A 470 7.64 1.70 27.50
N THR A 471 6.62 0.88 27.76
CA THR A 471 5.54 1.26 28.68
C THR A 471 5.30 0.17 29.73
N PRO A 472 4.89 0.53 30.96
CA PRO A 472 4.58 -0.45 32.00
C PRO A 472 3.20 -1.11 31.82
N TYR A 473 2.44 -0.75 30.78
CA TYR A 473 1.03 -1.11 30.67
C TYR A 473 0.79 -2.46 30.01
N VAL A 474 1.62 -2.86 29.04
CA VAL A 474 1.40 -4.09 28.29
C VAL A 474 2.03 -5.26 29.04
N THR A 475 1.19 -6.21 29.46
CA THR A 475 1.65 -7.42 30.13
C THR A 475 2.22 -8.41 29.12
N SER A 476 3.06 -9.36 29.58
CA SER A 476 3.55 -10.43 28.69
C SER A 476 2.41 -11.26 28.09
N ALA A 477 1.31 -11.46 28.81
CA ALA A 477 0.13 -12.16 28.29
C ALA A 477 -0.59 -11.38 27.18
N GLY A 478 -0.76 -10.06 27.36
CA GLY A 478 -1.30 -9.17 26.35
C GLY A 478 -0.41 -9.08 25.11
N PHE A 479 0.90 -8.97 25.30
CA PHE A 479 1.88 -8.99 24.22
C PHE A 479 1.79 -10.27 23.39
N LEU A 480 1.81 -11.46 24.01
CA LEU A 480 1.71 -12.72 23.28
C LEU A 480 0.36 -12.89 22.56
N THR A 481 -0.74 -12.43 23.18
CA THR A 481 -2.08 -12.44 22.56
C THR A 481 -2.10 -11.56 21.30
N ALA A 482 -1.46 -10.38 21.37
CA ALA A 482 -1.35 -9.47 20.25
C ALA A 482 -0.48 -10.02 19.12
N ILE A 483 0.69 -10.61 19.44
CA ILE A 483 1.58 -11.23 18.45
C ILE A 483 0.88 -12.38 17.74
N TRP A 484 0.14 -13.24 18.46
CA TRP A 484 -0.68 -14.29 17.84
C TRP A 484 -1.68 -13.72 16.83
N ALA A 485 -2.38 -12.64 17.21
CA ALA A 485 -3.36 -12.02 16.34
C ALA A 485 -2.73 -11.34 15.12
N ILE A 486 -1.58 -10.68 15.28
CA ILE A 486 -0.82 -10.10 14.17
C ILE A 486 -0.39 -11.21 13.22
N LEU A 487 0.29 -12.25 13.72
CA LEU A 487 0.80 -13.36 12.92
C LEU A 487 -0.31 -14.05 12.12
N LEU A 488 -1.40 -14.44 12.78
CA LEU A 488 -2.50 -15.12 12.11
C LEU A 488 -3.20 -14.21 11.10
N ASN A 489 -3.40 -12.92 11.38
CA ASN A 489 -4.00 -12.00 10.41
C ASN A 489 -3.07 -11.73 9.21
N THR A 490 -1.76 -11.62 9.42
CA THR A 490 -0.76 -11.52 8.34
C THR A 490 -0.79 -12.73 7.42
N ILE A 491 -1.12 -13.92 7.92
CA ILE A 491 -1.23 -15.15 7.13
C ILE A 491 -2.61 -15.25 6.46
N ILE A 492 -3.69 -15.06 7.22
CA ILE A 492 -5.08 -15.29 6.77
C ILE A 492 -5.48 -14.27 5.69
N GLY A 493 -5.12 -13.00 5.84
CA GLY A 493 -5.47 -11.95 4.87
C GLY A 493 -5.04 -12.28 3.43
N PRO A 494 -3.74 -12.49 3.17
CA PRO A 494 -3.23 -12.91 1.86
C PRO A 494 -3.90 -14.16 1.29
N ILE A 495 -4.13 -15.18 2.12
CA ILE A 495 -4.79 -16.42 1.69
C ILE A 495 -6.20 -16.12 1.18
N VAL A 496 -6.98 -15.36 1.95
CA VAL A 496 -8.35 -15.01 1.58
C VAL A 496 -8.36 -14.16 0.32
N VAL A 497 -7.46 -13.18 0.19
CA VAL A 497 -7.31 -12.37 -1.04
C VAL A 497 -6.97 -13.26 -2.23
N GLY A 498 -5.94 -14.11 -2.13
CA GLY A 498 -5.54 -15.02 -3.20
C GLY A 498 -6.67 -15.96 -3.64
N ILE A 499 -7.45 -16.47 -2.69
CA ILE A 499 -8.66 -17.27 -2.98
C ILE A 499 -9.70 -16.41 -3.72
N VAL A 500 -10.11 -15.26 -3.16
CA VAL A 500 -11.15 -14.40 -3.77
C VAL A 500 -10.78 -13.98 -5.19
N VAL A 501 -9.54 -13.56 -5.39
CA VAL A 501 -9.01 -13.14 -6.70
C VAL A 501 -9.01 -14.30 -7.69
N SER A 502 -8.59 -15.49 -7.26
CA SER A 502 -8.56 -16.65 -8.16
C SER A 502 -9.95 -17.15 -8.59
N TYR A 503 -10.97 -16.99 -7.75
CA TYR A 503 -12.34 -17.43 -8.07
C TYR A 503 -13.16 -16.35 -8.79
N ARG A 504 -12.93 -15.08 -8.49
CA ARG A 504 -13.80 -13.96 -8.93
C ARG A 504 -13.06 -12.74 -9.46
N GLY A 505 -11.73 -12.79 -9.65
CA GLY A 505 -10.91 -11.68 -10.13
C GLY A 505 -11.44 -11.06 -11.42
N ASP A 506 -11.76 -11.87 -12.43
CA ASP A 506 -12.32 -11.39 -13.70
C ASP A 506 -13.68 -10.71 -13.54
N SER A 507 -14.51 -11.22 -12.62
CA SER A 507 -15.82 -10.65 -12.32
C SER A 507 -15.71 -9.33 -11.57
N ILE A 508 -14.71 -9.18 -10.71
CA ILE A 508 -14.42 -7.93 -10.00
C ILE A 508 -13.87 -6.92 -11.00
N GLY A 509 -12.90 -7.33 -11.83
CA GLY A 509 -12.26 -6.49 -12.85
C GLY A 509 -13.22 -5.97 -13.93
N LYS A 510 -14.20 -6.76 -14.34
CA LYS A 510 -15.23 -6.33 -15.33
C LYS A 510 -16.46 -5.68 -14.68
N GLY A 511 -16.57 -5.72 -13.36
CA GLY A 511 -17.73 -5.20 -12.64
C GLY A 511 -17.71 -3.67 -12.47
N ALA A 512 -18.78 -3.12 -11.87
CA ALA A 512 -18.92 -1.68 -11.62
C ALA A 512 -17.83 -1.07 -10.71
N TRP A 513 -17.12 -1.91 -9.98
CA TRP A 513 -16.00 -1.56 -9.10
C TRP A 513 -14.63 -2.01 -9.64
N GLY A 514 -14.61 -2.47 -10.88
CA GLY A 514 -13.44 -3.02 -11.55
C GLY A 514 -12.58 -1.98 -12.24
N LEU A 515 -11.97 -2.39 -13.36
CA LEU A 515 -11.10 -1.57 -14.19
C LEU A 515 -11.89 -0.41 -14.79
N VAL A 516 -11.31 0.78 -14.72
CA VAL A 516 -11.83 1.97 -15.41
C VAL A 516 -10.90 2.21 -16.59
N PRO A 517 -11.38 2.54 -17.80
CA PRO A 517 -10.51 2.96 -18.89
C PRO A 517 -9.57 4.08 -18.42
N GLY A 518 -8.28 3.92 -18.70
CA GLY A 518 -7.27 4.93 -18.38
C GLY A 518 -7.24 6.02 -19.46
N PRO A 519 -6.61 7.18 -19.20
CA PRO A 519 -6.43 8.24 -20.20
C PRO A 519 -5.67 7.80 -21.48
N GLN A 520 -4.96 6.67 -21.40
CA GLN A 520 -4.26 6.07 -22.54
C GLN A 520 -5.17 5.17 -23.40
N ALA A 521 -6.29 4.66 -22.87
CA ALA A 521 -7.27 3.91 -23.67
C ALA A 521 -7.92 4.82 -24.72
N ASP A 522 -8.13 6.09 -24.38
CA ASP A 522 -8.57 7.11 -25.34
C ASP A 522 -7.53 7.30 -26.47
N LEU A 523 -6.24 7.12 -26.19
CA LEU A 523 -5.17 7.17 -27.21
C LEU A 523 -5.22 5.94 -28.13
N GLU A 524 -5.44 4.75 -27.57
CA GLU A 524 -5.63 3.51 -28.37
C GLU A 524 -6.85 3.59 -29.28
N GLU A 525 -7.99 4.12 -28.79
CA GLU A 525 -9.18 4.35 -29.62
C GLU A 525 -8.88 5.36 -30.74
N THR A 526 -8.23 6.50 -30.44
CA THR A 526 -7.86 7.45 -31.50
C THR A 526 -6.85 6.90 -32.51
N ARG A 527 -5.95 5.98 -32.11
CA ARG A 527 -4.99 5.35 -33.03
C ARG A 527 -5.69 4.33 -33.94
N HIS A 528 -6.61 3.55 -33.39
CA HIS A 528 -7.47 2.65 -34.16
C HIS A 528 -8.40 3.39 -35.13
N GLU A 529 -8.91 4.57 -34.75
CA GLU A 529 -9.68 5.43 -35.65
C GLU A 529 -8.83 6.08 -36.75
N ASN A 530 -7.55 6.36 -36.47
CA ASN A 530 -6.61 6.97 -37.43
C ASN A 530 -5.87 5.97 -38.33
N GLY A 531 -5.96 4.65 -38.07
CA GLY A 531 -5.48 3.60 -38.97
C GLY A 531 -3.96 3.40 -39.01
N ASP A 532 -3.24 3.79 -37.95
CA ASP A 532 -1.78 3.64 -37.80
C ASP A 532 -1.37 2.41 -36.98
#